data_AF-A0A5E4JZJ6-F1
#
_entry.id   AF-A0A5E4JZJ6-F1
#
_cell.length_a   1.000
_cell.length_b   1.000
_cell.length_c   1.000
_cell.angle_alpha   90.00
_cell.angle_beta   90.00
_cell.angle_gamma   90.00
#
_symmetry.space_group_name_H-M   'P 1'
#
loop_
_entity.id
_entity.type
_entity.pdbx_description
1 polymer ?
#
loop_
_entity_poly.entity_id
_entity_poly.type
_entity_poly.pdbx_seq_one_letter_code
_entity_poly.pdbx_strand_id
1 'polypeptide(L)'
;MFFIVFAVLERTKLFGAEKKQLNALTAFVVGLIFVTAIFPKVIVENLVLFLTVAIVAIFVILLIWGFIFGDEKGFALNNKLKWILGIGAGIAFFVALIWATGWYPNLVDFFSNSGLNSTIITNATFIIVIAIALVLLLRSGAAKK
;
A
#
# COMPACT_ATOMS: atom_id res chain seq x y z
N MET A 1 -2.87 -1.91 26.80
CA MET A 1 -3.31 -3.33 26.88
C MET A 1 -4.37 -3.55 27.94
N PHE A 2 -4.11 -3.23 29.23
CA PHE A 2 -5.07 -3.33 30.33
C PHE A 2 -6.49 -2.82 29.97
N PHE A 3 -6.61 -1.55 29.57
CA PHE A 3 -7.90 -0.96 29.22
C PHE A 3 -8.62 -1.65 28.05
N ILE A 4 -7.87 -2.12 27.06
CA ILE A 4 -8.43 -2.81 25.88
C ILE A 4 -9.02 -4.15 26.32
N VAL A 5 -8.25 -4.95 27.06
CA VAL A 5 -8.71 -6.25 27.56
C VAL A 5 -9.90 -6.07 28.51
N PHE A 6 -9.84 -5.08 29.40
CA PHE A 6 -10.95 -4.74 30.30
C PHE A 6 -12.22 -4.36 29.52
N ALA A 7 -12.10 -3.46 28.53
CA ALA A 7 -13.23 -3.04 27.71
C ALA A 7 -13.83 -4.20 26.88
N VAL A 8 -13.01 -5.12 26.38
CA VAL A 8 -13.48 -6.33 25.69
C VAL A 8 -14.23 -7.24 26.67
N LEU A 9 -13.71 -7.47 27.88
CA LEU A 9 -14.37 -8.30 28.90
C LEU A 9 -15.71 -7.70 29.36
N GLU A 10 -15.77 -6.38 29.56
CA GLU A 10 -17.01 -5.67 29.91
C GLU A 10 -18.04 -5.74 28.77
N ARG A 11 -17.60 -5.58 27.52
CA ARG A 11 -18.51 -5.62 26.35
C ARG A 11 -19.03 -7.03 26.06
N THR A 12 -18.19 -8.05 26.25
CA THR A 12 -18.56 -9.45 26.02
C THR A 12 -19.31 -10.06 27.21
N LYS A 13 -19.25 -9.42 28.39
CA LYS A 13 -19.85 -9.93 29.65
C LYS A 13 -19.42 -11.36 29.96
N LEU A 14 -18.17 -11.72 29.64
CA LEU A 14 -17.64 -13.08 29.74
C LEU A 14 -17.85 -13.71 31.13
N PHE A 15 -17.73 -12.89 32.19
CA PHE A 15 -17.90 -13.31 33.58
C PHE A 15 -19.23 -12.83 34.21
N GLY A 16 -20.17 -12.37 33.40
CA GLY A 16 -21.44 -11.77 33.83
C GLY A 16 -21.43 -10.24 33.90
N ALA A 17 -22.62 -9.65 33.93
CA ALA A 17 -22.82 -8.20 33.74
C ALA A 17 -22.32 -7.31 34.90
N GLU A 18 -22.13 -7.88 36.09
CA GLU A 18 -21.80 -7.11 37.31
C GLU A 18 -20.40 -7.41 37.87
N LYS A 19 -19.59 -8.23 37.18
CA LYS A 19 -18.28 -8.67 37.69
C LYS A 19 -17.13 -7.75 37.27
N LYS A 20 -17.31 -6.43 37.45
CA LYS A 20 -16.32 -5.41 37.06
C LYS A 20 -14.96 -5.57 37.74
N GLN A 21 -14.94 -5.94 39.03
CA GLN A 21 -13.68 -6.18 39.76
C GLN A 21 -12.91 -7.38 39.20
N LEU A 22 -13.61 -8.45 38.83
CA LEU A 22 -13.01 -9.64 38.23
C LEU A 22 -12.46 -9.34 36.82
N ASN A 23 -13.21 -8.56 36.03
CA ASN A 23 -12.78 -8.11 34.71
C ASN A 23 -11.52 -7.25 34.81
N ALA A 24 -11.45 -6.35 35.80
CA ALA A 24 -10.29 -5.50 36.04
C ALA A 24 -9.07 -6.33 36.48
N LEU A 25 -9.24 -7.26 37.43
CA LEU A 25 -8.15 -8.12 37.89
C LEU A 25 -7.61 -9.00 36.75
N THR A 26 -8.50 -9.59 35.95
CA THR A 26 -8.12 -10.43 34.82
C THR A 26 -7.39 -9.61 33.75
N ALA A 27 -7.90 -8.43 33.40
CA ALA A 27 -7.25 -7.53 32.45
C ALA A 27 -5.89 -7.03 32.95
N PHE A 28 -5.72 -6.86 34.26
CA PHE A 28 -4.46 -6.49 34.88
C PHE A 28 -3.41 -7.59 34.75
N VAL A 29 -3.76 -8.83 35.09
CA VAL A 29 -2.87 -9.99 34.96
C VAL A 29 -2.46 -10.20 33.50
N VAL A 30 -3.42 -10.18 32.57
CA VAL A 30 -3.14 -10.29 31.13
C VAL A 30 -2.25 -9.14 30.65
N GLY A 31 -2.53 -7.92 31.11
CA GLY A 31 -1.72 -6.74 30.81
C GLY A 31 -0.26 -6.88 31.26
N LEU A 32 -0.02 -7.39 32.47
CA LEU A 32 1.33 -7.63 33.00
C LEU A 32 2.06 -8.71 32.19
N ILE A 33 1.42 -9.84 31.91
CA ILE A 33 2.00 -10.90 31.07
C ILE A 33 2.40 -10.31 29.71
N PHE A 34 1.53 -9.50 29.11
CA PHE A 34 1.77 -8.89 27.82
C PHE A 34 2.99 -7.94 27.80
N VAL A 35 3.19 -7.16 28.87
CA VAL A 35 4.35 -6.24 28.97
C VAL A 35 5.66 -7.00 29.13
N THR A 36 5.63 -8.15 29.81
CA THR A 36 6.84 -8.99 29.99
C THR A 36 7.19 -9.83 28.76
N ALA A 37 6.24 -10.06 27.86
CA ALA A 37 6.44 -10.90 26.69
C ALA A 37 7.01 -10.08 25.51
N ILE A 38 8.26 -10.37 25.14
CA ILE A 38 8.98 -9.65 24.08
C ILE A 38 8.28 -9.79 22.72
N PHE A 39 7.90 -11.02 22.35
CA PHE A 39 7.31 -11.29 21.04
C PHE A 39 5.93 -10.64 20.80
N PRO A 40 4.96 -10.71 21.74
CA PRO A 40 3.69 -9.98 21.60
C PRO A 40 3.84 -8.47 21.50
N LYS A 41 4.82 -7.88 22.19
CA LYS A 41 5.14 -6.45 22.07
C LYS A 41 5.57 -6.08 20.65
N VAL A 42 6.50 -6.84 20.06
CA VAL A 42 6.98 -6.61 18.69
C VAL A 42 5.86 -6.75 17.66
N ILE A 43 4.98 -7.76 17.81
CA ILE A 43 3.82 -7.92 16.92
C ILE A 43 2.92 -6.68 16.99
N VAL A 44 2.56 -6.23 18.21
CA VAL A 44 1.67 -5.07 18.36
C VAL A 44 2.30 -3.81 17.81
N GLU A 45 3.60 -3.60 18.01
CA GLU A 45 4.33 -2.48 17.44
C GLU A 45 4.25 -2.46 15.91
N ASN A 46 4.50 -3.60 15.27
CA ASN A 46 4.39 -3.75 13.82
C ASN A 46 2.95 -3.58 13.32
N LEU A 47 1.96 -4.09 14.06
CA LEU A 47 0.55 -3.94 13.70
C LEU A 47 0.09 -2.48 13.83
N VAL A 48 0.57 -1.73 14.82
CA VAL A 48 0.25 -0.30 14.98
C VAL A 48 0.85 0.51 13.83
N LEU A 49 2.11 0.23 13.46
CA LEU A 49 2.75 0.85 12.30
C LEU A 49 1.97 0.54 11.01
N PHE A 50 1.63 -0.74 10.79
CA PHE A 50 0.83 -1.16 9.65
C PHE A 50 -0.54 -0.47 9.62
N LEU A 51 -1.26 -0.48 10.74
CA LEU A 51 -2.60 0.11 10.83
C LEU A 51 -2.57 1.62 10.55
N THR A 52 -1.57 2.32 11.07
CA THR A 52 -1.40 3.76 10.86
C THR A 52 -1.20 4.07 9.37
N VAL A 53 -0.29 3.34 8.71
CA VAL A 53 -0.06 3.49 7.27
C VAL A 53 -1.29 3.11 6.47
N ALA A 54 -1.98 2.02 6.84
CA ALA A 54 -3.17 1.53 6.16
C ALA A 54 -4.34 2.53 6.25
N ILE A 55 -4.55 3.18 7.40
CA ILE A 55 -5.61 4.18 7.56
C ILE A 55 -5.33 5.39 6.67
N VAL A 56 -4.09 5.89 6.67
CA VAL A 56 -3.70 7.02 5.80
C VAL A 56 -3.84 6.63 4.32
N ALA A 57 -3.40 5.43 3.95
CA ALA A 57 -3.55 4.89 2.60
C ALA A 57 -5.02 4.84 2.16
N ILE A 58 -5.89 4.25 2.98
CA ILE A 58 -7.33 4.18 2.71
C ILE A 58 -7.91 5.57 2.57
N PHE A 59 -7.56 6.49 3.47
CA PHE A 59 -8.04 7.88 3.41
C PHE A 59 -7.66 8.57 2.09
N VAL A 60 -6.40 8.44 1.66
CA VAL A 60 -5.92 9.00 0.39
C VAL A 60 -6.62 8.36 -0.81
N ILE A 61 -6.75 7.02 -0.81
CA ILE A 61 -7.46 6.29 -1.88
C ILE A 61 -8.91 6.75 -1.97
N LEU A 62 -9.62 6.84 -0.85
CA LEU A 62 -11.02 7.26 -0.82
C LEU A 62 -11.17 8.73 -1.26
N LEU A 63 -10.24 9.60 -0.92
CA LEU A 63 -10.23 11.00 -1.37
C LEU A 63 -10.05 11.07 -2.89
N ILE A 64 -9.02 10.40 -3.43
CA ILE A 64 -8.76 10.33 -4.87
C ILE A 64 -9.96 9.73 -5.61
N TRP A 65 -10.52 8.64 -5.08
CA TRP A 65 -11.66 7.96 -5.67
C TRP A 65 -12.90 8.85 -5.65
N GLY A 66 -13.18 9.50 -4.53
CA GLY A 66 -14.27 10.46 -4.39
C GLY A 66 -14.12 11.65 -5.34
N PHE A 67 -12.90 12.11 -5.58
CA PHE A 67 -12.63 13.19 -6.53
C PHE A 67 -12.84 12.76 -8.00
N ILE A 68 -12.37 11.56 -8.37
CA ILE A 68 -12.42 11.09 -9.78
C ILE A 68 -13.81 10.56 -10.15
N PHE A 69 -14.45 9.84 -9.23
CA PHE A 69 -15.72 9.14 -9.48
C PHE A 69 -16.92 9.78 -8.77
N GLY A 70 -16.72 10.87 -8.03
CA GLY A 70 -17.82 11.63 -7.43
C GLY A 70 -18.72 12.24 -8.50
N ASP A 71 -20.02 11.99 -8.37
CA ASP A 71 -21.04 12.58 -9.24
C ASP A 71 -21.57 13.87 -8.57
N GLU A 72 -20.72 14.90 -8.49
CA GLU A 72 -21.17 16.23 -8.12
C GLU A 72 -21.71 17.00 -9.33
N LYS A 73 -22.79 17.77 -9.11
CA LYS A 73 -23.60 18.49 -10.10
C LYS A 73 -22.86 19.59 -10.90
N GLY A 74 -21.52 19.64 -10.88
CA GLY A 74 -20.73 20.66 -11.57
C GLY A 74 -19.49 20.15 -12.29
N PHE A 75 -19.00 18.94 -12.01
CA PHE A 75 -17.75 18.42 -12.59
C PHE A 75 -17.88 16.94 -12.98
N ALA A 76 -18.72 16.66 -13.98
CA ALA A 76 -18.87 15.32 -14.53
C ALA A 76 -17.74 15.03 -15.54
N LEU A 77 -16.68 14.36 -15.07
CA LEU A 77 -15.61 13.87 -15.95
C LEU A 77 -16.17 12.83 -16.95
N ASN A 78 -15.72 12.91 -18.20
CA ASN A 78 -16.01 11.90 -19.23
C ASN A 78 -15.51 10.52 -18.74
N ASN A 79 -16.27 9.45 -18.96
CA ASN A 79 -15.91 8.08 -18.59
C ASN A 79 -14.49 7.68 -18.99
N LYS A 80 -14.00 8.10 -20.16
CA LYS A 80 -12.62 7.82 -20.60
C LYS A 80 -11.58 8.53 -19.70
N LEU A 81 -11.88 9.76 -19.30
CA LEU A 81 -11.00 10.56 -18.44
C LEU A 81 -11.03 10.07 -16.99
N LYS A 82 -12.19 9.63 -16.47
CA LYS A 82 -12.30 8.97 -15.16
C LYS A 82 -11.38 7.74 -15.08
N TRP A 83 -11.36 6.91 -16.12
CA TRP A 83 -10.48 5.73 -16.18
C TRP A 83 -8.99 6.08 -16.26
N ILE A 84 -8.61 7.06 -17.09
CA ILE A 84 -7.21 7.50 -17.20
C ILE A 84 -6.71 8.08 -15.88
N LEU A 85 -7.50 8.97 -15.26
CA LEU A 85 -7.16 9.57 -13.97
C LEU A 85 -7.16 8.53 -12.86
N GLY A 86 -8.09 7.57 -12.86
CA GLY A 86 -8.14 6.49 -11.87
C GLY A 86 -6.91 5.59 -11.92
N ILE A 87 -6.52 5.15 -13.11
CA ILE A 87 -5.29 4.35 -13.32
C ILE A 87 -4.05 5.16 -12.94
N GLY A 88 -3.96 6.41 -13.42
CA GLY A 88 -2.82 7.27 -13.13
C GLY A 88 -2.66 7.56 -11.64
N ALA A 89 -3.76 7.85 -10.94
CA ALA A 89 -3.74 8.10 -9.51
C ALA A 89 -3.44 6.84 -8.70
N GLY A 90 -3.91 5.67 -9.14
CA GLY A 90 -3.52 4.38 -8.57
C GLY A 90 -2.02 4.14 -8.66
N ILE A 91 -1.42 4.33 -9.84
CA ILE A 91 0.04 4.20 -10.05
C ILE A 91 0.79 5.21 -9.17
N ALA A 92 0.38 6.48 -9.17
CA ALA A 92 1.01 7.52 -8.36
C ALA A 92 0.95 7.20 -6.86
N PHE A 93 -0.18 6.66 -6.38
CA PHE A 93 -0.34 6.21 -5.00
C PHE A 93 0.62 5.06 -4.65
N PHE A 94 0.73 4.03 -5.50
CA PHE A 94 1.67 2.93 -5.26
C PHE A 94 3.13 3.40 -5.25
N VAL A 95 3.51 4.29 -6.17
CA VAL A 95 4.85 4.91 -6.18
C VAL A 95 5.09 5.70 -4.90
N ALA A 96 4.13 6.52 -4.48
CA ALA A 96 4.21 7.28 -3.24
C ALA A 96 4.34 6.37 -2.01
N LEU A 97 3.63 5.23 -1.97
CA LEU A 97 3.71 4.26 -0.89
C LEU A 97 5.08 3.56 -0.84
N ILE A 98 5.60 3.13 -1.99
CA ILE A 98 6.95 2.54 -2.08
C ILE A 98 8.02 3.53 -1.63
N TRP A 99 7.90 4.80 -2.03
CA TRP A 99 8.81 5.86 -1.62
C TRP A 99 8.69 6.16 -0.12
N ALA A 100 7.47 6.33 0.40
CA ALA A 100 7.21 6.68 1.80
C ALA A 100 7.59 5.57 2.78
N THR A 101 7.49 4.31 2.37
CA THR A 101 7.91 3.15 3.18
C THR A 101 9.42 2.94 3.15
N GLY A 102 10.17 3.70 2.35
CA GLY A 102 11.60 3.50 2.16
C GLY A 102 11.94 2.16 1.53
N TRP A 103 10.97 1.48 0.90
CA TRP A 103 11.14 0.15 0.32
C TRP A 103 11.84 0.18 -1.04
N TYR A 104 12.08 1.38 -1.59
CA TYR A 104 12.75 1.58 -2.87
C TYR A 104 14.09 0.82 -3.02
N PRO A 105 15.04 0.86 -2.07
CA PRO A 105 16.31 0.13 -2.21
C PRO A 105 16.11 -1.38 -2.32
N ASN A 106 15.23 -1.95 -1.49
CA ASN A 106 14.91 -3.38 -1.51
C ASN A 106 14.20 -3.81 -2.81
N LEU A 107 13.38 -2.92 -3.38
CA LEU A 107 12.75 -3.13 -4.69
C LEU A 107 13.80 -3.12 -5.81
N VAL A 108 14.69 -2.13 -5.81
CA VAL A 108 15.80 -2.04 -6.78
C VAL A 108 16.71 -3.25 -6.66
N ASP A 109 17.06 -3.67 -5.44
CA ASP A 109 17.88 -4.84 -5.19
C ASP A 109 17.15 -6.13 -5.57
N PHE A 110 15.85 -6.24 -5.33
CA PHE A 110 15.04 -7.36 -5.79
C PHE A 110 15.03 -7.41 -7.32
N PHE A 111 14.77 -6.31 -8.02
CA PHE A 111 14.79 -6.28 -9.47
C PHE A 111 16.19 -6.51 -10.07
N SER A 112 17.24 -6.07 -9.37
CA SER A 112 18.63 -6.24 -9.80
C SER A 112 19.16 -7.65 -9.54
N ASN A 113 18.74 -8.30 -8.46
CA ASN A 113 19.18 -9.65 -8.08
C ASN A 113 18.26 -10.77 -8.56
N SER A 114 16.98 -10.49 -8.86
CA SER A 114 16.00 -11.50 -9.25
C SER A 114 16.02 -11.79 -10.75
N GLY A 115 17.17 -12.16 -11.34
CA GLY A 115 17.25 -12.73 -12.70
C GLY A 115 16.74 -11.86 -13.88
N LEU A 116 16.05 -10.75 -13.62
CA LEU A 116 15.77 -9.61 -14.50
C LEU A 116 17.04 -8.77 -14.68
N ASN A 117 18.18 -9.45 -14.59
CA ASN A 117 19.53 -8.95 -14.73
C ASN A 117 19.65 -8.25 -16.09
N SER A 118 20.61 -7.32 -16.16
CA SER A 118 21.18 -6.66 -17.34
C SER A 118 20.81 -7.26 -18.71
N THR A 119 20.80 -8.57 -18.91
CA THR A 119 20.29 -9.27 -20.11
C THR A 119 18.89 -8.85 -20.58
N ILE A 120 17.86 -8.77 -19.72
CA ILE A 120 16.50 -8.42 -20.18
C ILE A 120 16.42 -6.95 -20.57
N ILE A 121 17.00 -6.07 -19.73
CA ILE A 121 17.06 -4.63 -20.00
C ILE A 121 17.93 -4.33 -21.23
N THR A 122 19.05 -5.05 -21.39
CA THR A 122 19.94 -4.95 -22.56
C THR A 122 19.24 -5.45 -23.81
N ASN A 123 18.58 -6.61 -23.77
CA ASN A 123 17.82 -7.14 -24.90
C ASN A 123 16.66 -6.21 -25.29
N ALA A 124 15.91 -5.67 -24.31
CA ALA A 124 14.86 -4.69 -24.56
C ALA A 124 15.42 -3.40 -25.19
N THR A 125 16.58 -2.93 -24.72
CA THR A 125 17.28 -1.76 -25.28
C THR A 125 17.73 -2.03 -26.71
N PHE A 126 18.31 -3.20 -27.00
CA PHE A 126 18.69 -3.59 -28.36
C PHE A 126 17.50 -3.65 -29.30
N ILE A 127 16.37 -4.22 -28.87
CA ILE A 127 15.14 -4.27 -29.67
C ILE A 127 14.65 -2.86 -30.00
N ILE A 128 14.67 -1.95 -29.03
CA ILE A 128 14.26 -0.55 -29.24
C ILE A 128 15.20 0.15 -30.23
N VAL A 129 16.52 -0.02 -30.10
CA VAL A 129 17.50 0.57 -31.03
C VAL A 129 17.33 0.04 -32.45
N ILE A 130 17.14 -1.28 -32.61
CA ILE A 130 16.89 -1.89 -33.92
C ILE A 130 15.57 -1.38 -34.52
N ALA A 131 14.51 -1.28 -33.72
CA ALA A 131 13.23 -0.73 -34.18
C ALA A 131 13.37 0.72 -34.65
N ILE A 132 14.10 1.56 -33.92
CA ILE A 132 14.39 2.94 -34.32
C ILE A 132 15.20 2.98 -35.61
N ALA A 133 16.26 2.16 -35.72
CA ALA A 133 17.08 2.09 -36.92
C ALA A 133 16.27 1.65 -38.15
N LEU A 134 15.39 0.65 -38.00
CA LEU A 134 14.49 0.19 -39.06
C LEU A 134 13.48 1.28 -39.46
N VAL A 135 12.89 1.99 -38.49
CA VAL A 135 11.97 3.10 -38.78
C VAL A 135 12.67 4.23 -39.53
N LEU A 136 13.89 4.58 -39.13
CA LEU A 136 14.69 5.60 -39.82
C LEU A 136 15.10 5.14 -41.22
N LEU A 137 15.48 3.88 -41.38
CA LEU A 137 15.85 3.30 -42.68
C LEU A 137 14.66 3.23 -43.63
N LEU A 138 13.48 2.82 -43.14
CA LEU A 138 12.24 2.79 -43.93
C LEU A 138 11.80 4.21 -44.33
N ARG A 139 11.95 5.20 -43.45
CA ARG A 139 11.68 6.61 -43.77
C ARG A 139 12.69 7.21 -44.75
N SER A 140 13.97 6.85 -44.62
CA SER A 140 15.01 7.29 -45.56
C SER A 140 14.91 6.61 -46.92
N GLY A 141 14.43 5.37 -46.98
CA GLY A 141 14.17 4.65 -48.23
C GLY A 141 12.92 5.14 -48.96
N ALA A 142 11.88 5.56 -48.22
CA ALA A 142 10.66 6.14 -48.80
C ALA A 142 10.88 7.54 -49.38
N ALA A 143 11.88 8.30 -48.92
CA ALA A 143 12.20 9.64 -49.42
C ALA A 143 12.98 9.65 -50.76
N LYS A 144 13.34 8.47 -51.31
CA LYS A 144 14.18 8.33 -52.50
C LYS A 144 13.51 7.62 -53.68
N LYS A 145 12.18 7.49 -53.67
CA LYS A 145 11.37 7.03 -54.81
C LYS A 145 10.40 8.11 -55.25
#